data_AF-A0A660TYH7-F1
#
_entry.id   AF-A0A660TYH7-F1
#
_cell.length_a   1.000
_cell.length_b   1.000
_cell.length_c   1.000
_cell.angle_alpha   90.00
_cell.angle_beta   90.00
_cell.angle_gamma   90.00
#
_symmetry.space_group_name_H-M   'P 1'
#
loop_
_entity.id
_entity.type
_entity.pdbx_description
1 polymer ?
#
loop_
_entity_poly.entity_id
_entity_poly.type
_entity_poly.pdbx_seq_one_letter_code
_entity_poly.pdbx_strand_id
1 'polypeptide(L)'
;MDFERFTSGEKTVNAILLHIAMVSFNTLRYIGQTAMEFSSDLPYKHKGKRKRLRKVIFDLIRISCKVVHHANSWTLRLWENDPWLPVFRKVYLVI
;
A
#
# COMPACT_ATOMS: atom_id res chain seq x y z
N MET A 1 6.35 -0.02 -15.60
CA MET A 1 6.57 -1.13 -14.65
C MET A 1 8.03 -1.46 -14.84
N ASP A 2 8.90 -0.82 -14.05
CA ASP A 2 10.35 -0.98 -14.18
C ASP A 2 10.75 -2.20 -13.34
N PHE A 3 10.33 -3.38 -13.80
CA PHE A 3 10.77 -4.65 -13.26
C PHE A 3 11.85 -5.18 -14.19
N GLU A 4 13.11 -5.01 -13.79
CA GLU A 4 14.25 -5.52 -14.55
C GLU A 4 14.14 -7.04 -14.65
N ARG A 5 14.25 -7.56 -15.87
CA ARG A 5 14.35 -8.99 -16.09
C ARG A 5 15.73 -9.44 -15.63
N PHE A 6 15.81 -10.50 -14.84
CA PHE A 6 17.11 -11.09 -14.53
C PHE A 6 17.76 -11.59 -15.81
N THR A 7 19.06 -11.34 -15.96
CA THR A 7 19.90 -11.78 -17.09
C THR A 7 20.08 -13.29 -17.17
N SER A 8 19.71 -14.02 -16.12
CA SER A 8 19.77 -15.49 -16.05
C SER A 8 18.71 -16.13 -16.95
N GLY A 9 19.12 -17.05 -17.82
CA GLY A 9 18.32 -17.62 -18.92
C GLY A 9 17.08 -18.45 -18.55
N GLU A 10 16.72 -18.59 -17.27
CA GLU A 10 15.49 -19.29 -16.86
C GLU A 10 14.25 -18.41 -17.04
N LYS A 11 13.63 -18.55 -18.23
CA LYS A 11 12.38 -17.87 -18.58
C LYS A 11 11.23 -18.19 -17.62
N THR A 12 11.24 -19.38 -17.00
CA THR A 12 10.22 -19.83 -16.05
C THR A 12 10.21 -18.98 -14.77
N VAL A 13 11.38 -18.70 -14.20
CA VAL A 13 11.51 -17.87 -12.98
C VAL A 13 11.11 -16.43 -13.26
N ASN A 14 11.54 -15.88 -14.40
CA ASN A 14 11.14 -14.53 -14.83
C ASN A 14 9.61 -14.42 -15.04
N ALA A 15 8.94 -15.47 -15.54
CA ALA A 15 7.48 -15.48 -15.67
C ALA A 15 6.78 -15.47 -14.31
N ILE A 16 7.20 -16.30 -13.36
CA ILE A 16 6.64 -16.34 -12.01
C ILE A 16 6.83 -14.98 -11.31
N LEU A 17 8.03 -14.41 -11.38
CA LEU A 17 8.33 -13.10 -10.82
C LEU A 17 7.44 -12.01 -11.42
N LEU A 18 7.22 -12.03 -12.74
CA LEU A 18 6.34 -11.09 -13.41
C LEU A 18 4.89 -11.22 -12.92
N HIS A 19 4.39 -12.44 -12.75
CA HIS A 19 3.04 -12.68 -12.23
C HIS A 19 2.89 -12.17 -10.79
N ILE A 20 3.85 -12.44 -9.90
CA ILE A 20 3.83 -11.94 -8.52
C ILE A 20 3.89 -10.41 -8.51
N ALA A 21 4.74 -9.82 -9.35
CA ALA A 21 4.85 -8.38 -9.49
C ALA A 21 3.52 -7.78 -9.98
N MET A 22 2.87 -8.38 -10.99
CA MET A 22 1.58 -7.93 -11.51
C MET A 22 0.50 -7.95 -10.42
N VAL A 23 0.37 -9.05 -9.67
CA VAL A 23 -0.59 -9.14 -8.56
C VAL A 23 -0.31 -8.06 -7.52
N SER A 24 0.95 -7.94 -7.08
CA SER A 24 1.36 -6.94 -6.09
C SER A 24 1.05 -5.51 -6.55
N PHE A 25 1.40 -5.15 -7.78
CA PHE A 25 1.16 -3.83 -8.34
C PHE A 25 -0.33 -3.54 -8.51
N ASN A 26 -1.13 -4.53 -8.91
CA ASN A 26 -2.57 -4.38 -9.06
C ASN A 26 -3.26 -4.20 -7.70
N THR A 27 -2.88 -4.96 -6.67
CA THR A 27 -3.41 -4.79 -5.32
C THR A 27 -3.11 -3.40 -4.76
N LEU A 28 -1.86 -2.95 -4.89
CA LEU A 28 -1.47 -1.59 -4.48
C LEU A 28 -2.19 -0.51 -5.29
N ARG A 29 -2.40 -0.75 -6.59
CA ARG A 29 -3.15 0.15 -7.45
C ARG A 29 -4.60 0.27 -6.95
N TYR A 30 -5.22 -0.85 -6.61
CA TYR A 30 -6.59 -0.93 -6.11
C TYR A 30 -6.74 -0.15 -4.80
N ILE A 31 -5.91 -0.44 -3.79
CA ILE A 31 -5.83 0.30 -2.52
C ILE A 31 -5.73 1.81 -2.77
N GLY A 32 -4.85 2.22 -3.67
CA GLY A 32 -4.64 3.62 -4.02
C GLY A 32 -5.75 4.27 -4.85
N GLN A 33 -6.68 3.51 -5.44
CA GLN A 33 -7.89 4.05 -6.07
C GLN A 33 -9.03 4.14 -5.06
N THR A 34 -9.26 3.10 -4.27
CA THR A 34 -10.25 3.08 -3.19
C THR A 34 -10.00 4.24 -2.21
N ALA A 35 -8.74 4.51 -1.86
CA ALA A 35 -8.39 5.67 -1.03
C ALA A 35 -8.73 7.04 -1.65
N MET A 36 -8.83 7.14 -2.98
CA MET A 36 -9.19 8.39 -3.67
C MET A 36 -10.70 8.61 -3.74
N GLU A 37 -11.50 7.57 -3.60
CA GLU A 37 -12.95 7.67 -3.49
C GLU A 37 -13.34 8.38 -2.18
N PHE A 38 -12.57 8.17 -1.11
CA PHE A 38 -12.69 8.86 0.18
C PHE A 38 -12.06 10.25 0.19
N SER A 39 -12.39 11.06 -0.82
CA SER A 39 -11.78 12.39 -1.02
C SER A 39 -12.02 13.39 0.11
N SER A 40 -13.07 13.19 0.92
CA SER A 40 -13.42 13.99 2.09
C SER A 40 -12.45 13.84 3.26
N ASP A 41 -11.87 12.65 3.43
CA ASP A 41 -11.03 12.31 4.60
C ASP A 41 -9.54 12.36 4.26
N LEU A 42 -9.21 12.70 3.01
CA LEU A 42 -7.82 12.85 2.58
C LEU A 42 -7.19 14.06 3.28
N PRO A 43 -5.95 13.93 3.80
CA PRO A 43 -5.26 15.03 4.46
C PRO A 43 -4.85 16.15 3.49
N TYR A 44 -4.97 15.93 2.18
CA TYR A 44 -4.71 16.94 1.16
C TYR A 44 -5.71 16.83 0.00
N LYS A 45 -6.01 17.96 -0.65
CA LYS A 45 -6.88 17.97 -1.84
C LYS A 45 -6.13 17.39 -3.04
N HIS A 46 -6.55 16.22 -3.49
CA HIS A 46 -6.03 15.60 -4.72
C HIS A 46 -7.00 15.82 -5.88
N LYS A 47 -6.53 16.39 -6.99
CA LYS A 47 -7.35 16.60 -8.20
C LYS A 47 -7.34 15.40 -9.18
N GLY A 48 -6.44 14.44 -8.98
CA GLY A 48 -6.23 13.33 -9.91
C GLY A 48 -7.03 12.09 -9.57
N LYS A 49 -7.54 11.36 -10.57
CA LYS A 49 -8.17 10.04 -10.38
C LYS A 49 -7.17 8.95 -9.96
N ARG A 50 -5.87 9.18 -10.15
CA ARG A 50 -4.78 8.21 -9.93
C ARG A 50 -3.73 8.73 -8.96
N LYS A 51 -3.32 7.86 -8.03
CA LYS A 51 -2.14 8.05 -7.18
C LYS A 51 -0.95 7.25 -7.71
N ARG A 52 0.25 7.82 -7.67
CA ARG A 52 1.50 7.10 -8.02
C ARG A 52 1.74 6.01 -6.99
N LEU A 53 2.11 4.81 -7.43
CA LEU A 53 2.31 3.65 -6.55
C LEU A 53 3.27 3.94 -5.39
N ARG A 54 4.39 4.61 -5.68
CA ARG A 54 5.35 5.06 -4.65
C ARG A 54 4.65 5.84 -3.54
N LYS A 55 3.73 6.75 -3.89
CA LYS A 55 2.95 7.52 -2.92
C LYS A 55 1.92 6.67 -2.18
N VAL A 56 1.30 5.69 -2.83
CA VAL A 56 0.43 4.71 -2.13
C VAL A 56 1.21 3.99 -1.03
N ILE A 57 2.43 3.54 -1.34
CA ILE A 57 3.29 2.87 -0.35
C ILE A 57 3.64 3.81 0.81
N PHE A 58 4.08 5.04 0.52
CA PHE A 58 4.43 6.00 1.58
C PHE A 58 3.24 6.41 2.44
N ASP A 59 2.07 6.59 1.83
CA ASP A 59 0.94 7.22 2.51
C ASP A 59 0.01 6.21 3.20
N LEU A 60 -0.12 4.98 2.66
CA LEU A 60 -1.03 3.96 3.20
C LEU A 60 -0.33 2.74 3.78
N ILE A 61 0.85 2.37 3.27
CA ILE A 61 1.59 1.19 3.77
C ILE A 61 2.58 1.58 4.87
N ARG A 62 3.21 2.74 4.73
CA ARG A 62 4.13 3.30 5.73
C ARG A 62 3.41 4.21 6.71
N ILE A 63 2.17 3.88 7.06
CA ILE A 63 1.52 4.57 8.17
C ILE A 63 2.36 4.37 9.43
N SER A 64 2.50 5.43 10.23
CA SER A 64 3.42 5.40 11.37
C SER A 64 2.86 4.46 12.44
N CYS A 65 3.49 3.29 12.58
CA CYS A 65 3.14 2.28 13.57
C CYS A 65 4.35 1.96 14.46
N LYS A 66 4.10 1.77 15.76
CA LYS A 66 5.07 1.30 16.73
C LYS A 66 4.78 -0.16 17.04
N VAL A 67 5.72 -1.04 16.73
CA VAL A 67 5.67 -2.44 17.17
C VAL A 67 6.08 -2.48 18.65
N VAL A 68 5.21 -3.00 19.50
CA VAL A 68 5.43 -3.17 20.93
C VAL A 68 5.38 -4.65 21.26
N HIS A 69 6.44 -5.17 21.87
CA HIS A 69 6.47 -6.51 22.41
C HIS A 69 6.27 -6.43 23.94
N HIS A 70 5.22 -7.07 24.44
CA HIS A 70 4.93 -7.10 25.87
C HIS A 70 4.25 -8.42 26.25
N ALA A 71 4.71 -9.07 27.34
CA ALA A 71 4.13 -10.31 27.87
C ALA A 71 3.91 -11.41 26.80
N ASN A 72 4.91 -11.68 25.97
CA ASN A 72 4.86 -12.63 24.83
C ASN A 72 3.80 -12.32 23.76
N SER A 73 3.28 -11.08 23.74
CA SER A 73 2.36 -10.59 22.72
C SER A 73 3.01 -9.48 21.90
N TRP A 74 2.80 -9.53 20.58
CA TRP A 74 3.17 -8.48 19.65
C TRP A 74 1.95 -7.62 19.37
N THR A 75 2.06 -6.31 19.64
CA THR A 75 1.01 -5.34 19.36
C THR A 75 1.53 -4.23 18.46
N LEU A 76 0.79 -3.91 17.41
CA LEU A 76 1.02 -2.73 16.58
C LEU A 76 0.22 -1.57 17.17
N ARG A 77 0.91 -0.55 17.69
CA ARG A 77 0.28 0.70 18.14
C ARG A 77 0.35 1.71 17.00
N LEU A 78 -0.81 2.21 16.57
CA LEU A 78 -0.93 3.28 15.60
C LEU A 78 -1.01 4.62 16.31
N TRP A 79 -0.51 5.67 15.68
CA TRP A 79 -0.70 7.02 16.19
C TRP A 79 -2.12 7.50 15.90
N GLU A 80 -2.87 7.86 16.95
CA GLU A 80 -4.29 8.22 16.85
C GLU A 80 -4.55 9.46 15.99
N ASN A 81 -3.63 10.42 16.00
CA ASN A 81 -3.74 11.66 15.22
C ASN A 81 -3.08 11.57 13.83
N ASP A 82 -2.74 10.37 13.35
CA ASP A 82 -2.18 10.20 12.01
C ASP A 82 -3.24 10.61 10.95
N PRO A 83 -2.94 11.59 10.08
CA PRO A 83 -3.91 12.09 9.11
C PRO A 83 -4.38 11.06 8.08
N TRP A 84 -3.63 9.97 7.88
CA TRP A 84 -3.99 8.87 6.98
C TRP A 84 -4.79 7.77 7.67
N LEU A 85 -4.85 7.74 9.00
CA LEU A 85 -5.54 6.69 9.76
C LEU A 85 -7.03 6.58 9.41
N PRO A 86 -7.82 7.66 9.26
CA PRO A 86 -9.23 7.57 8.90
C PRO A 86 -9.44 6.94 7.53
N VAL A 87 -8.66 7.37 6.53
CA VAL A 87 -8.71 6.83 5.16
C VAL A 87 -8.28 5.37 5.15
N PHE A 88 -7.20 5.03 5.84
CA PHE A 88 -6.69 3.67 5.94
C PHE A 88 -7.75 2.73 6.54
N ARG A 89 -8.41 3.15 7.62
CA ARG A 89 -9.49 2.36 8.25
C ARG A 89 -10.67 2.15 7.31
N LYS A 90 -11.09 3.17 6.56
CA LYS A 90 -12.19 3.05 5.58
C LYS A 90 -11.81 2.10 4.43
N VAL A 91 -10.59 2.21 3.91
CA VAL A 91 -10.09 1.31 2.87
C VAL A 91 -10.04 -0.13 3.38
N TYR A 92 -9.56 -0.37 4.61
CA TYR A 92 -9.53 -1.70 5.22
C TYR A 92 -10.92 -2.32 5.42
N LEU A 93 -11.97 -1.52 5.63
CA LEU A 93 -13.34 -2.02 5.78
C LEU A 93 -14.02 -2.33 4.43
N VAL A 94 -13.46 -1.85 3.32
CA VAL A 94 -14.03 -2.03 1.98
C VAL A 94 -13.35 -3.16 1.19
N ILE A 95 -12.07 -3.42 1.47
CA ILE A 95 -11.28 -4.51 0.86
C ILE A 95 -11.49 -5.80 1.64
#